data_AF-A0AAW0G553-F1
#
_entry.id   AF-A0AAW0G553-F1
#
_cell.length_a   1.000
_cell.length_b   1.000
_cell.length_c   1.000
_cell.angle_alpha   90.00
_cell.angle_beta   90.00
_cell.angle_gamma   90.00
#
_symmetry.space_group_name_H-M   'P 1'
#
loop_
_entity.id
_entity.type
_entity.pdbx_description
1 polymer ?
#
loop_
_entity_poly.entity_id
_entity_poly.type
_entity_poly.pdbx_seq_one_letter_code
_entity_poly.pdbx_strand_id
1 'polypeptide(L)'
;MCLWGIVNTFTEHRWGREGWSHGDYQHTAMGIIWWCGGLLGMWLTRKNNVRSFIPAFLLIFTGYAMSQHAQHLEISTKVHALFGIVLMGAGVTRIIEISIILQDLASSTSGKILSFQHLPPLCLVLSGILFMSANEEQLILVKDLGADHSAYIMVVVGAGFMIYLWMIILLSFYLRLVGYNENGELSQQSYHQVSSNEAQEFELSDLSDHEERTP
;
A
#
# COMPACT_ATOMS: atom_id res chain seq x y z
N MET A 1 4.00 -1.64 -12.43
CA MET A 1 3.12 -1.31 -13.58
C MET A 1 3.82 -1.59 -14.91
N CYS A 2 4.74 -0.74 -15.39
CA CYS A 2 5.28 -0.87 -16.75
C CYS A 2 6.04 -2.18 -17.02
N LEU A 3 7.08 -2.48 -16.23
CA LEU A 3 7.92 -3.67 -16.46
C LEU A 3 7.12 -4.98 -16.32
N TRP A 4 6.30 -5.07 -15.27
CA TRP A 4 5.41 -6.21 -15.07
C TRP A 4 4.45 -6.37 -16.25
N GLY A 5 3.85 -5.28 -16.76
CA GLY A 5 2.95 -5.33 -17.90
C GLY A 5 3.62 -5.82 -19.18
N ILE A 6 4.89 -5.47 -19.41
CA ILE A 6 5.68 -5.98 -20.55
C ILE A 6 5.86 -7.49 -20.41
N VAL A 7 6.37 -7.95 -19.27
CA VAL A 7 6.59 -9.38 -19.01
C VAL A 7 5.28 -10.13 -19.19
N ASN A 8 4.22 -9.72 -18.50
CA ASN A 8 2.91 -10.36 -18.57
C ASN A 8 2.33 -10.40 -20.00
N THR A 9 2.50 -9.35 -20.79
CA THR A 9 2.00 -9.35 -22.19
C THR A 9 2.67 -10.42 -23.06
N PHE A 10 3.98 -10.62 -22.88
CA PHE A 10 4.78 -11.46 -23.78
C PHE A 10 5.06 -12.87 -23.23
N THR A 11 4.81 -13.12 -21.93
CA THR A 11 5.06 -14.42 -21.30
C THR A 11 3.80 -15.18 -20.92
N GLU A 12 2.65 -14.52 -20.77
CA GLU A 12 1.43 -15.17 -20.28
C GLU A 12 0.87 -16.20 -21.27
N HIS A 13 0.89 -15.89 -22.56
CA HIS A 13 0.46 -16.80 -23.61
C HIS A 13 1.62 -17.14 -24.54
N ARG A 14 1.68 -18.39 -24.99
CA ARG A 14 2.67 -18.87 -25.97
C ARG A 14 2.21 -18.52 -27.38
N TRP A 15 2.37 -17.25 -27.73
CA TRP A 15 2.01 -16.66 -29.02
C TRP A 15 2.33 -17.59 -30.21
N GLY A 16 1.29 -17.97 -30.95
CA GLY A 16 1.39 -18.74 -32.19
C GLY A 16 1.70 -20.23 -32.02
N ARG A 17 1.76 -20.76 -30.79
CA ARG A 17 1.94 -22.21 -30.53
C ARG A 17 0.67 -22.90 -30.06
N GLU A 18 -0.19 -22.19 -29.34
CA GLU A 18 -1.41 -22.73 -28.72
C GLU A 18 -2.62 -21.83 -29.07
N GLY A 19 -3.83 -22.40 -28.98
CA GLY A 19 -5.06 -21.62 -29.09
C GLY A 19 -5.28 -20.76 -27.85
N TRP A 20 -5.95 -19.62 -27.99
CA TRP A 20 -6.20 -18.72 -26.88
C TRP A 20 -7.30 -19.23 -25.95
N SER A 21 -7.00 -19.28 -24.65
CA SER A 21 -7.99 -19.52 -23.61
C SER A 21 -8.69 -18.22 -23.16
N HIS A 22 -9.82 -18.32 -22.46
CA HIS A 22 -10.49 -17.14 -21.88
C HIS A 22 -9.58 -16.41 -20.87
N GLY A 23 -8.83 -17.17 -20.06
CA GLY A 23 -7.87 -16.62 -19.10
C GLY A 23 -6.73 -15.88 -19.79
N ASP A 24 -6.22 -16.42 -20.91
CA ASP A 24 -5.14 -15.81 -21.68
C ASP A 24 -5.51 -14.40 -22.15
N TYR A 25 -6.75 -14.22 -22.63
CA TYR A 25 -7.25 -12.90 -23.03
C TYR A 25 -7.29 -11.93 -21.85
N GLN A 26 -7.81 -12.35 -20.70
CA GLN A 26 -7.93 -11.50 -19.52
C GLN A 26 -6.56 -11.06 -18.98
N HIS A 27 -5.65 -12.02 -18.78
CA HIS A 27 -4.33 -11.74 -18.23
C HIS A 27 -3.47 -10.96 -19.22
N THR A 28 -3.44 -11.35 -20.50
CA THR A 28 -2.63 -10.64 -21.51
C THR A 28 -3.12 -9.20 -21.69
N ALA A 29 -4.45 -8.97 -21.74
CA ALA A 29 -5.02 -7.63 -21.84
C ALA A 29 -4.66 -6.75 -20.63
N MET A 30 -4.62 -7.33 -19.42
CA MET A 30 -4.14 -6.64 -18.23
C MET A 30 -2.66 -6.23 -18.36
N GLY A 31 -1.82 -7.11 -18.89
CA GLY A 31 -0.43 -6.78 -19.22
C GLY A 31 -0.35 -5.56 -20.14
N ILE A 32 -1.12 -5.59 -21.23
CA ILE A 32 -1.12 -4.55 -22.28
C ILE A 32 -1.45 -3.18 -21.71
N ILE A 33 -2.56 -3.05 -20.97
CA ILE A 33 -2.95 -1.75 -20.42
C ILE A 33 -1.94 -1.24 -19.40
N TRP A 34 -1.33 -2.13 -18.60
CA TRP A 34 -0.35 -1.76 -17.57
C TRP A 34 0.97 -1.23 -18.14
N TRP A 35 1.49 -1.79 -19.24
CA TRP A 35 2.72 -1.26 -19.84
C TRP A 35 2.47 -0.04 -20.72
N CYS A 36 1.40 -0.02 -21.52
CA CYS A 36 1.03 1.14 -22.32
C CYS A 36 0.78 2.37 -21.44
N GLY A 37 -0.05 2.23 -20.40
CA GLY A 37 -0.31 3.31 -19.45
C GLY A 37 0.91 3.64 -18.60
N GLY A 38 1.74 2.64 -18.27
CA GLY A 38 3.01 2.85 -17.57
C GLY A 38 3.98 3.75 -18.36
N LEU A 39 4.16 3.49 -19.65
CA LEU A 39 4.97 4.33 -20.53
C LEU A 39 4.41 5.75 -20.64
N LEU A 40 3.09 5.90 -20.79
CA LEU A 40 2.44 7.21 -20.83
C LEU A 40 2.67 8.00 -19.54
N GLY A 41 2.49 7.38 -18.38
CA GLY A 41 2.72 8.00 -17.08
C GLY A 41 4.16 8.48 -16.90
N MET A 42 5.13 7.62 -17.25
CA MET A 42 6.56 7.99 -17.20
C MET A 42 6.88 9.15 -18.15
N TRP A 43 6.32 9.14 -19.36
CA TRP A 43 6.54 10.21 -20.34
C TRP A 43 6.04 11.57 -19.84
N LEU A 44 4.84 11.61 -19.25
CA LEU A 44 4.24 12.84 -18.73
C LEU A 44 4.98 13.41 -17.51
N THR A 45 5.46 12.56 -16.60
CA THR A 45 6.15 13.01 -15.38
C THR A 45 7.61 13.39 -15.61
N ARG A 46 8.26 12.88 -16.66
CA ARG A 46 9.73 12.97 -16.88
C ARG A 46 10.33 14.37 -16.74
N LYS A 47 9.66 15.43 -17.20
CA LYS A 47 10.28 16.77 -17.27
C LYS A 47 10.18 17.57 -15.97
N ASN A 48 9.06 17.43 -15.25
CA ASN A 48 8.73 18.34 -14.14
C ASN A 48 8.72 17.62 -12.77
N ASN A 49 9.00 16.30 -12.72
CA ASN A 49 8.93 15.49 -11.51
C ASN A 49 7.59 15.63 -10.75
N VAL A 50 6.51 15.90 -11.49
CA VAL A 50 5.15 16.05 -10.95
C VAL A 50 4.47 14.69 -10.80
N ARG A 51 3.61 14.56 -9.80
CA ARG A 51 2.82 13.33 -9.61
C ARG A 51 1.87 13.13 -10.78
N SER A 52 1.82 11.91 -11.32
CA SER A 52 0.90 11.57 -12.41
C SER A 52 -0.33 10.84 -11.86
N PHE A 53 -1.51 11.19 -12.39
CA PHE A 53 -2.76 10.48 -12.16
C PHE A 53 -2.92 9.23 -13.05
N ILE A 54 -2.05 9.00 -14.04
CA ILE A 54 -2.14 7.86 -14.96
C ILE A 54 -2.16 6.50 -14.23
N PRO A 55 -1.33 6.25 -13.20
CA PRO A 55 -1.43 5.02 -12.42
C PRO A 55 -2.80 4.85 -11.76
N ALA A 56 -3.48 5.92 -11.37
CA ALA A 56 -4.80 5.84 -10.78
C ALA A 56 -5.87 5.41 -11.80
N PHE A 57 -5.77 5.87 -13.06
CA PHE A 57 -6.60 5.34 -14.14
C PHE A 57 -6.38 3.84 -14.38
N LEU A 58 -5.13 3.38 -14.29
CA LEU A 58 -4.85 1.94 -14.40
C LEU A 58 -5.53 1.14 -13.28
N LEU A 59 -5.56 1.65 -12.05
CA LEU A 59 -6.32 1.03 -10.96
C LEU A 59 -7.81 0.99 -11.26
N ILE A 60 -8.39 2.06 -11.83
CA ILE A 60 -9.82 2.10 -12.18
C ILE A 60 -10.16 1.07 -13.25
N PHE A 61 -9.43 1.01 -14.36
CA PHE A 61 -9.72 0.05 -15.43
C PHE A 61 -9.49 -1.39 -14.97
N THR A 62 -8.45 -1.63 -14.17
CA THR A 62 -8.19 -2.94 -13.57
C THR A 62 -9.32 -3.33 -12.62
N GLY A 63 -9.74 -2.41 -11.74
CA GLY A 63 -10.85 -2.63 -10.81
C GLY A 63 -12.18 -2.88 -11.53
N TYR A 64 -12.45 -2.17 -12.63
CA TYR A 64 -13.62 -2.45 -13.46
C TYR A 64 -13.56 -3.86 -14.05
N ALA A 65 -12.44 -4.25 -14.68
CA ALA A 65 -12.30 -5.58 -15.25
C ALA A 65 -12.48 -6.69 -14.19
N MET A 66 -11.88 -6.50 -13.02
CA MET A 66 -12.04 -7.40 -11.88
C MET A 66 -13.48 -7.42 -11.36
N SER A 67 -14.17 -6.28 -11.33
CA SER A 67 -15.57 -6.22 -10.87
C SER A 67 -16.52 -7.09 -11.71
N GLN A 68 -16.15 -7.31 -12.98
CA GLN A 68 -16.89 -8.11 -13.95
C GLN A 68 -16.32 -9.53 -14.12
N HIS A 69 -15.31 -9.89 -13.33
CA HIS A 69 -14.64 -11.18 -13.46
C HIS A 69 -15.46 -12.27 -12.74
N ALA A 70 -16.12 -13.12 -13.53
CA ALA A 70 -16.85 -14.26 -13.02
C ALA A 70 -15.87 -15.29 -12.41
N GLN A 71 -16.18 -15.77 -11.22
CA GLN A 71 -15.46 -16.86 -10.56
C GLN A 71 -16.29 -18.13 -10.63
N HIS A 72 -15.64 -19.28 -10.42
CA HIS A 72 -16.32 -20.58 -10.40
C HIS A 72 -17.39 -20.66 -9.30
N LEU A 73 -17.12 -20.05 -8.15
CA LEU A 73 -18.05 -19.97 -7.03
C LEU A 73 -18.77 -18.62 -6.99
N GLU A 74 -20.10 -18.60 -6.83
CA GLU A 74 -20.90 -17.36 -6.83
C GLU A 74 -20.48 -16.40 -5.71
N ILE A 75 -20.28 -16.90 -4.47
CA ILE A 75 -19.79 -16.06 -3.37
C ILE A 75 -18.43 -15.44 -3.70
N SER A 76 -17.54 -16.18 -4.37
CA SER A 76 -16.27 -15.63 -4.84
C SER A 76 -16.47 -14.52 -5.86
N THR A 77 -17.39 -14.71 -6.82
CA THR A 77 -17.74 -13.66 -7.79
C THR A 77 -18.23 -12.39 -7.09
N LYS A 78 -19.05 -12.49 -6.04
CA LYS A 78 -19.53 -11.32 -5.28
C LYS A 78 -18.41 -10.62 -4.51
N VAL A 79 -17.53 -11.38 -3.86
CA VAL A 79 -16.37 -10.83 -3.12
C VAL A 79 -15.39 -10.17 -4.10
N HIS A 80 -15.12 -10.81 -5.23
CA HIS A 80 -14.25 -10.30 -6.29
C HIS A 80 -14.85 -9.04 -6.95
N ALA A 81 -16.18 -8.99 -7.11
CA ALA A 81 -16.88 -7.81 -7.58
C ALA A 81 -16.63 -6.60 -6.66
N LEU A 82 -16.77 -6.80 -5.34
CA LEU A 82 -16.51 -5.74 -4.37
C LEU A 82 -15.03 -5.34 -4.33
N PHE A 83 -14.10 -6.30 -4.42
CA PHE A 83 -12.68 -6.02 -4.59
C PHE A 83 -12.44 -5.02 -5.73
N GLY A 84 -13.01 -5.30 -6.90
CA GLY A 84 -12.89 -4.43 -8.08
C GLY A 84 -13.44 -3.02 -7.83
N ILE A 85 -14.61 -2.91 -7.19
CA ILE A 85 -15.23 -1.61 -6.85
C ILE A 85 -14.35 -0.81 -5.87
N VAL A 86 -13.79 -1.46 -4.84
CA VAL A 86 -12.90 -0.80 -3.88
C VAL A 86 -11.59 -0.38 -4.54
N LEU A 87 -11.05 -1.18 -5.48
CA LEU A 87 -9.88 -0.82 -6.28
C LEU A 87 -10.14 0.40 -7.17
N MET A 88 -11.34 0.49 -7.78
CA MET A 88 -11.77 1.68 -8.52
C MET A 88 -11.85 2.90 -7.58
N GLY A 89 -12.41 2.74 -6.38
CA GLY A 89 -12.45 3.78 -5.35
C GLY A 89 -11.05 4.27 -4.94
N ALA A 90 -10.07 3.36 -4.84
CA ALA A 90 -8.67 3.72 -4.61
C ALA A 90 -8.11 4.61 -5.73
N GLY A 91 -8.42 4.29 -6.99
CA GLY A 91 -8.04 5.12 -8.13
C GLY A 91 -8.72 6.50 -8.10
N VAL A 92 -10.03 6.56 -7.88
CA VAL A 92 -10.77 7.84 -7.81
C VAL A 92 -10.24 8.74 -6.69
N THR A 93 -10.11 8.19 -5.48
CA THR A 93 -9.56 8.95 -4.34
C THR A 93 -8.12 9.39 -4.59
N ARG A 94 -7.31 8.59 -5.29
CA ARG A 94 -5.95 8.98 -5.69
C ARG A 94 -5.91 10.12 -6.71
N ILE A 95 -6.86 10.17 -7.66
CA ILE A 95 -7.01 11.30 -8.59
C ILE A 95 -7.36 12.57 -7.81
N ILE A 96 -8.36 12.50 -6.92
CA ILE A 96 -8.76 13.63 -6.08
C ILE A 96 -7.58 14.12 -5.23
N GLU A 97 -6.85 13.21 -4.60
CA GLU A 97 -5.69 13.55 -3.79
C GLU A 97 -4.61 14.28 -4.61
N ILE A 98 -4.23 13.75 -5.78
CA ILE A 98 -3.17 14.33 -6.62
C ILE A 98 -3.62 15.68 -7.19
N SER A 99 -4.76 15.71 -7.87
CA SER A 99 -5.15 16.85 -8.70
C SER A 99 -5.83 17.98 -7.93
N ILE A 100 -6.48 17.69 -6.80
CA ILE A 100 -7.24 18.68 -6.03
C ILE A 100 -6.56 18.99 -4.71
N ILE A 101 -6.23 17.97 -3.91
CA ILE A 101 -5.72 18.18 -2.55
C ILE A 101 -4.26 18.63 -2.55
N LEU A 102 -3.41 17.96 -3.33
CA LEU A 102 -1.97 18.23 -3.38
C LEU A 102 -1.56 19.08 -4.59
N GLN A 103 -2.43 19.24 -5.59
CA GLN A 103 -2.15 20.01 -6.80
C GLN A 103 -0.81 19.62 -7.45
N ASP A 104 -0.64 18.31 -7.66
CA ASP A 104 0.54 17.65 -8.22
C ASP A 104 1.82 17.69 -7.34
N LEU A 105 1.77 18.33 -6.16
CA LEU A 105 2.87 18.36 -5.19
C LEU A 105 3.06 17.00 -4.50
N ALA A 106 4.28 16.76 -4.03
CA ALA A 106 4.60 15.53 -3.31
C ALA A 106 3.91 15.44 -1.93
N SER A 107 3.79 16.58 -1.23
CA SER A 107 3.20 16.70 0.09
C SER A 107 2.51 18.06 0.27
N SER A 108 1.68 18.17 1.31
CA SER A 108 1.06 19.45 1.68
C SER A 108 2.12 20.49 2.06
N THR A 109 1.86 21.77 1.77
CA THR A 109 2.73 22.89 2.17
C THR A 109 2.97 22.94 3.68
N SER A 110 2.04 22.44 4.49
CA SER A 110 2.21 22.36 5.95
C SER A 110 3.16 21.24 6.40
N GLY A 111 3.56 20.33 5.51
CA GLY A 111 4.31 19.11 5.86
C GLY A 111 3.48 18.05 6.60
N LYS A 112 2.23 18.36 6.96
CA LYS A 112 1.31 17.44 7.67
C LYS A 112 0.55 16.56 6.68
N ILE A 113 0.30 15.33 7.09
CA ILE A 113 -0.56 14.39 6.36
C ILE A 113 -2.01 14.82 6.59
N LEU A 114 -2.73 15.12 5.50
CA LEU A 114 -4.14 15.47 5.57
C LEU A 114 -4.99 14.20 5.70
N SER A 115 -6.12 14.29 6.41
CA SER A 115 -7.03 13.15 6.63
C SER A 115 -7.41 12.44 5.33
N PHE A 116 -7.66 13.18 4.25
CA PHE A 116 -8.02 12.62 2.94
C PHE A 116 -6.90 11.74 2.33
N GLN A 117 -5.64 12.00 2.66
CA GLN A 117 -4.50 11.22 2.14
C GLN A 117 -4.44 9.80 2.68
N HIS A 118 -5.21 9.49 3.74
CA HIS A 118 -5.38 8.12 4.22
C HIS A 118 -6.33 7.29 3.36
N LEU A 119 -7.23 7.92 2.59
CA LEU A 119 -8.24 7.19 1.80
C LEU A 119 -7.62 6.34 0.68
N PRO A 120 -6.74 6.87 -0.21
CA PRO A 120 -6.14 6.03 -1.25
C PRO A 120 -5.42 4.78 -0.72
N PRO A 121 -4.49 4.87 0.27
CA PRO A 121 -3.83 3.67 0.78
C PRO A 121 -4.77 2.75 1.55
N LEU A 122 -5.76 3.28 2.28
CA LEU A 122 -6.77 2.46 2.93
C LEU A 122 -7.57 1.64 1.90
N CYS A 123 -8.06 2.26 0.83
CA CYS A 123 -8.78 1.56 -0.23
C CYS A 123 -7.89 0.48 -0.90
N LEU A 124 -6.60 0.75 -1.12
CA LEU A 124 -5.67 -0.26 -1.65
C LEU A 124 -5.50 -1.45 -0.72
N VAL A 125 -5.40 -1.22 0.59
CA VAL A 125 -5.31 -2.29 1.60
C VAL A 125 -6.58 -3.12 1.62
N LEU A 126 -7.74 -2.46 1.70
CA LEU A 126 -9.03 -3.15 1.66
C LEU A 126 -9.20 -3.96 0.38
N SER A 127 -8.86 -3.38 -0.77
CA SER A 127 -8.86 -4.06 -2.07
C SER A 127 -7.95 -5.29 -2.07
N GLY A 128 -6.72 -5.20 -1.55
CA GLY A 128 -5.78 -6.31 -1.52
C GLY A 128 -6.24 -7.44 -0.60
N ILE A 129 -6.78 -7.10 0.57
CA ILE A 129 -7.33 -8.08 1.52
C ILE A 129 -8.57 -8.77 0.93
N LEU A 130 -9.48 -8.02 0.30
CA LEU A 130 -10.63 -8.59 -0.40
C LEU A 130 -10.21 -9.54 -1.52
N PHE A 131 -9.21 -9.16 -2.33
CA PHE A 131 -8.66 -10.00 -3.39
C PHE A 131 -8.12 -11.33 -2.86
N MET A 132 -7.28 -11.29 -1.82
CA MET A 132 -6.75 -12.53 -1.21
C MET A 132 -7.85 -13.37 -0.54
N SER A 133 -8.86 -12.72 0.02
CA SER A 133 -10.00 -13.40 0.66
C SER A 133 -10.96 -14.06 -0.33
N ALA A 134 -10.86 -13.77 -1.63
CA ALA A 134 -11.72 -14.35 -2.65
C ALA A 134 -11.31 -15.78 -3.08
N ASN A 135 -10.30 -16.37 -2.43
CA ASN A 135 -9.80 -17.71 -2.73
C ASN A 135 -10.89 -18.79 -2.58
N GLU A 136 -10.92 -19.75 -3.51
CA GLU A 136 -12.00 -20.74 -3.61
C GLU A 136 -12.11 -21.62 -2.36
N GLU A 137 -10.99 -22.20 -1.91
CA GLU A 137 -10.95 -23.09 -0.73
C GLU A 137 -11.48 -22.40 0.54
N GLN A 138 -11.11 -21.12 0.72
CA GLN A 138 -11.57 -20.33 1.87
C GLN A 138 -13.07 -20.09 1.80
N LEU A 139 -13.62 -19.86 0.61
CA LEU A 139 -15.02 -19.55 0.43
C LEU A 139 -15.93 -20.79 0.42
N ILE A 140 -15.39 -21.97 0.08
CA ILE A 140 -16.08 -23.24 0.31
C ILE A 140 -16.32 -23.43 1.81
N LEU A 141 -15.31 -23.22 2.65
CA LEU A 141 -15.47 -23.29 4.11
C LEU A 141 -16.54 -22.31 4.63
N VAL A 142 -16.54 -21.06 4.15
CA VAL A 142 -17.52 -20.04 4.54
C VAL A 142 -18.95 -20.47 4.16
N LYS A 143 -19.11 -21.05 2.97
CA LYS A 143 -20.38 -21.58 2.51
C LYS A 143 -20.85 -22.75 3.37
N ASP A 144 -19.95 -23.66 3.74
CA ASP A 144 -20.26 -24.82 4.57
C ASP A 144 -20.64 -24.43 6.01
N LEU A 145 -20.10 -23.32 6.52
CA LEU A 145 -20.50 -22.69 7.78
C LEU A 145 -21.87 -21.98 7.70
N GLY A 146 -22.47 -21.89 6.51
CA GLY A 146 -23.77 -21.25 6.29
C GLY A 146 -23.74 -19.72 6.32
N ALA A 147 -22.56 -19.10 6.25
CA ALA A 147 -22.43 -17.65 6.23
C ALA A 147 -22.71 -17.08 4.83
N ASP A 148 -23.35 -15.91 4.78
CA ASP A 148 -23.57 -15.20 3.53
C ASP A 148 -22.33 -14.37 3.13
N HIS A 149 -22.30 -13.99 1.84
CA HIS A 149 -21.20 -13.19 1.30
C HIS A 149 -21.10 -11.80 1.97
N SER A 150 -22.22 -11.23 2.43
CA SER A 150 -22.26 -9.91 3.05
C SER A 150 -21.58 -9.89 4.42
N ALA A 151 -21.94 -10.83 5.30
CA ALA A 151 -21.32 -10.98 6.62
C ALA A 151 -19.82 -11.27 6.49
N TYR A 152 -19.47 -12.16 5.57
CA TYR A 152 -18.07 -12.47 5.27
C TYR A 152 -17.28 -11.22 4.86
N ILE A 153 -17.80 -10.43 3.91
CA ILE A 153 -17.19 -9.17 3.46
C ILE A 153 -16.98 -8.21 4.62
N MET A 154 -17.96 -8.04 5.52
CA MET A 154 -17.83 -7.14 6.66
C MET A 154 -16.71 -7.56 7.61
N VAL A 155 -16.55 -8.85 7.87
CA VAL A 155 -15.46 -9.38 8.68
C VAL A 155 -14.10 -9.13 8.01
N VAL A 156 -13.99 -9.39 6.71
CA VAL A 156 -12.77 -9.17 5.92
C VAL A 156 -12.39 -7.69 5.88
N VAL A 157 -13.36 -6.79 5.69
CA VAL A 157 -13.14 -5.34 5.74
C VAL A 157 -12.72 -4.89 7.13
N GLY A 158 -13.33 -5.44 8.19
CA GLY A 158 -12.92 -5.20 9.58
C GLY A 158 -11.46 -5.60 9.83
N ALA A 159 -11.04 -6.76 9.34
CA ALA A 159 -9.64 -7.19 9.38
C ALA A 159 -8.73 -6.23 8.60
N GLY A 160 -9.18 -5.74 7.45
CA GLY A 160 -8.47 -4.72 6.68
C GLY A 160 -8.27 -3.40 7.44
N PHE A 161 -9.26 -2.94 8.21
CA PHE A 161 -9.10 -1.77 9.09
C PHE A 161 -8.06 -2.02 10.19
N MET A 162 -8.05 -3.21 10.80
CA MET A 162 -7.06 -3.56 11.82
C MET A 162 -5.64 -3.62 11.24
N ILE A 163 -5.48 -4.15 10.04
CA ILE A 163 -4.18 -4.18 9.34
C ILE A 163 -3.72 -2.76 8.99
N TYR A 164 -4.63 -1.90 8.52
CA TYR A 164 -4.29 -0.51 8.23
C TYR A 164 -3.88 0.24 9.51
N LEU A 165 -4.64 0.08 10.59
CA LEU A 165 -4.31 0.63 11.91
C LEU A 165 -2.92 0.15 12.36
N TRP A 166 -2.64 -1.14 12.25
CA TRP A 166 -1.34 -1.72 12.60
C TRP A 166 -0.19 -1.07 11.84
N MET A 167 -0.33 -0.88 10.52
CA MET A 167 0.69 -0.20 9.72
C MET A 167 0.92 1.25 10.16
N ILE A 168 -0.14 1.99 10.48
CA ILE A 168 -0.02 3.36 10.97
C ILE A 168 0.67 3.40 12.34
N ILE A 169 0.32 2.48 13.25
CA ILE A 169 0.99 2.36 14.55
C ILE A 169 2.49 2.09 14.37
N LEU A 170 2.86 1.16 13.49
CA LEU A 170 4.27 0.86 13.22
C LEU A 170 5.02 2.06 12.63
N LEU A 171 4.40 2.79 11.69
CA LEU A 171 5.00 3.98 11.10
C LEU A 171 5.18 5.10 12.13
N SER A 172 4.16 5.36 12.94
CA SER A 172 4.23 6.34 14.03
C SER A 172 5.27 5.96 15.08
N PHE A 173 5.37 4.68 15.42
CA PHE A 173 6.39 4.18 16.35
C PHE A 173 7.80 4.36 15.78
N TYR A 174 8.02 3.99 14.52
CA TYR A 174 9.29 4.21 13.83
C TYR A 174 9.69 5.69 13.81
N LEU A 175 8.78 6.58 13.42
CA LEU A 175 9.06 8.02 13.38
C LEU A 175 9.41 8.57 14.76
N ARG A 176 8.72 8.09 15.80
CA ARG A 176 9.02 8.47 17.19
C ARG A 176 10.41 7.99 17.63
N LEU A 177 10.83 6.78 17.22
CA LEU A 177 12.18 6.27 17.49
C LEU A 177 13.28 7.06 16.77
N VAL A 178 12.99 7.59 15.57
CA VAL A 178 13.91 8.47 14.83
C VAL A 178 13.99 9.87 15.45
N GLY A 179 13.07 10.22 16.35
CA GLY A 179 13.06 11.51 17.04
C GLY A 179 12.04 12.51 16.48
N TYR A 180 11.09 12.09 15.64
CA TYR A 180 9.98 12.96 15.25
C TYR A 180 8.94 13.06 16.37
N ASN A 181 8.46 14.28 16.63
CA ASN A 181 7.35 14.52 17.54
C ASN A 181 5.98 14.32 16.84
N GLU A 182 4.88 14.44 17.58
CA GLU A 182 3.51 14.29 17.04
C GLU A 182 3.16 15.34 15.96
N ASN A 183 3.88 16.47 15.95
CA ASN A 183 3.71 17.51 14.95
C ASN A 183 4.51 17.26 13.66
N GLY A 184 5.30 16.18 13.60
CA GLY A 184 6.15 15.85 12.46
C GLY A 184 7.46 16.64 12.41
N GLU A 185 7.84 17.29 13.51
CA GLU A 185 9.11 18.00 13.64
C GLU A 185 10.16 17.10 14.28
N LEU A 186 11.41 17.18 13.81
CA LEU A 186 12.52 16.51 14.47
C LEU A 186 12.72 17.15 15.86
N SER A 187 12.44 16.39 16.91
CA SER A 187 12.92 16.68 18.25
C SER A 187 14.44 16.73 18.19
N GLN A 188 15.00 17.90 18.46
CA GLN A 188 16.44 18.10 18.56
C GLN A 188 17.06 17.36 19.78
N GLN A 189 16.23 16.70 20.58
CA GLN A 189 16.66 15.86 21.70
C GLN A 189 16.58 14.37 21.37
N SER A 190 17.75 13.72 21.47
CA SER A 190 17.97 12.29 21.75
C SER A 190 18.44 11.41 20.58
N TYR A 191 19.69 11.59 20.16
CA TYR A 191 20.75 10.87 20.84
C TYR A 191 21.55 11.92 21.59
N HIS A 192 21.43 11.96 22.92
CA HIS A 192 22.47 12.62 23.68
C HIS A 192 23.78 11.96 23.21
N GLN A 193 24.66 12.75 22.59
CA GLN A 193 26.07 12.58 22.86
C GLN A 193 26.12 12.33 24.35
N VAL A 194 26.47 11.11 24.77
CA VAL A 194 27.08 10.93 26.08
C VAL A 194 28.18 11.97 26.05
N SER A 195 27.92 13.10 26.69
CA SER A 195 28.80 14.24 26.63
C SER A 195 30.11 13.69 27.16
N SER A 196 31.22 14.01 26.51
CA SER A 196 32.54 13.64 27.01
C SER A 196 32.68 13.93 28.51
N ASN A 197 31.92 14.90 29.04
CA ASN A 197 31.83 15.20 30.47
C ASN A 197 31.18 14.09 31.32
N GLU A 198 30.11 13.41 30.90
CA GLU A 198 29.51 12.31 31.68
C GLU A 198 30.39 11.05 31.65
N ALA A 199 31.05 10.78 30.52
CA ALA A 199 32.05 9.71 30.43
C ALA A 199 33.29 10.04 31.28
N GLN A 200 33.73 11.30 31.29
CA GLN A 200 34.87 11.76 32.08
C GLN A 200 34.54 11.85 33.57
N GLU A 201 33.31 12.18 33.96
CA GLU A 201 32.84 12.15 35.35
C GLU A 201 32.70 10.71 35.87
N PHE A 202 32.26 9.77 35.02
CA PHE A 202 32.27 8.34 35.32
C PHE A 202 33.70 7.79 35.45
N GLU A 203 34.62 8.11 34.53
CA GLU A 203 36.05 7.72 34.63
C GLU A 203 36.75 8.36 35.84
N LEU A 204 36.45 9.62 36.17
CA LEU A 204 37.01 10.29 37.35
C LEU A 204 36.47 9.70 38.66
N SER A 205 35.21 9.24 38.68
CA SER A 205 34.65 8.54 39.86
C SER A 205 35.33 7.19 40.11
N ASP A 206 35.68 6.46 39.05
CA ASP A 206 36.37 5.17 39.15
C ASP A 206 37.84 5.35 39.58
N LEU A 207 38.47 6.48 39.19
CA LEU A 207 39.81 6.85 39.64
C LEU A 207 39.86 7.32 41.10
N SER A 208 38.84 8.05 41.58
CA SER A 208 38.77 8.47 42.99
C SER A 208 38.61 7.30 43.96
N ASP A 209 37.86 6.27 43.55
CA ASP A 209 37.67 5.05 44.36
C ASP A 209 38.94 4.19 44.46
N HIS A 210 39.89 4.38 43.53
CA HIS A 210 41.19 3.72 43.55
C HIS A 210 42.24 4.45 44.39
N GLU A 211 42.18 5.78 44.51
CA GLU A 211 43.10 6.58 45.35
C GLU A 211 42.79 6.46 46.86
N GLU A 212 41.55 6.21 47.26
CA GLU A 212 41.19 5.99 48.67
C GLU A 212 41.57 4.59 49.21
N ARG A 213 42.09 3.69 48.37
CA ARG A 213 42.38 2.29 48.75
C ARG A 213 43.85 1.92 48.86
N THR A 214 44.79 2.87 48.81
CA THR A 214 46.20 2.59 49.07
C THR A 214 46.62 3.11 50.45
N PRO A 215 47.05 2.23 51.38
CA PRO A 215 47.48 2.61 52.73
C PRO A 215 48.84 3.32 52.77
#